data_AF-A0A1S2LMV1-F1
#
_entry.id   AF-A0A1S2LMV1-F1
#
_cell.length_a   1.000
_cell.length_b   1.000
_cell.length_c   1.000
_cell.angle_alpha   90.00
_cell.angle_beta   90.00
_cell.angle_gamma   90.00
#
_symmetry.space_group_name_H-M   'P 1'
#
loop_
_entity.id
_entity.type
_entity.pdbx_description
1 polymer ?
#
loop_
_entity_poly.entity_id
_entity_poly.type
_entity_poly.pdbx_seq_one_letter_code
_entity_poly.pdbx_strand_id
1 'polypeptide(L)'
;METYNQTAFPPLGLYNSDALNLKNPHDTYDVYVNEEHIGKKILLTQADEIEDVGDFLKAQGIENVSTNLNGDHYVIKTDEAQRVKNIIDAYLKNR
;
A
#
# COMPACT_ATOMS: atom_id res chain seq x y z
N MET A 1 56.88 30.99 -5.81
CA MET A 1 56.12 30.73 -7.04
C MET A 1 55.61 29.32 -6.93
N GLU A 2 54.29 29.20 -6.96
CA GLU A 2 53.53 27.96 -6.81
C GLU A 2 53.81 27.00 -7.96
N THR A 3 53.86 25.69 -7.70
CA THR A 3 53.15 24.69 -8.51
C THR A 3 52.78 23.49 -7.63
N TYR A 4 51.48 23.40 -7.32
CA TYR A 4 50.82 22.18 -6.88
C TYR A 4 50.59 21.24 -8.07
N ASN A 5 50.25 19.96 -7.73
CA ASN A 5 49.49 18.98 -8.53
C ASN A 5 50.30 18.14 -9.54
N GLN A 6 50.06 16.84 -9.74
CA GLN A 6 48.88 15.99 -9.50
C GLN A 6 49.34 14.53 -9.30
N THR A 7 49.12 13.93 -8.13
CA THR A 7 48.98 12.47 -8.03
C THR A 7 47.63 12.10 -8.62
N ALA A 8 47.64 11.60 -9.86
CA ALA A 8 46.49 11.05 -10.53
C ALA A 8 46.10 9.72 -9.86
N PHE A 9 45.21 9.80 -8.87
CA PHE A 9 44.47 8.63 -8.43
C PHE A 9 43.43 8.29 -9.51
N PRO A 10 43.34 7.02 -9.93
CA PRO A 10 42.30 6.62 -10.87
C PRO A 10 40.94 6.93 -10.23
N PRO A 11 39.98 7.51 -10.98
CA PRO A 11 38.65 7.72 -10.45
C PRO A 11 38.11 6.34 -10.07
N LEU A 12 37.81 6.18 -8.78
CA LEU A 12 36.95 5.11 -8.32
C LEU A 12 35.74 5.13 -9.24
N GLY A 13 35.61 4.08 -10.05
CA GLY A 13 34.43 3.83 -10.84
C GLY A 13 33.26 3.94 -9.89
N LEU A 14 32.57 5.08 -9.97
CA LEU A 14 31.28 5.27 -9.38
C LEU A 14 30.47 4.12 -9.92
N TYR A 15 30.26 3.15 -9.04
CA TYR A 15 29.26 2.14 -9.15
C TYR A 15 27.95 2.93 -9.31
N ASN A 16 27.63 3.29 -10.55
CA ASN A 16 26.28 3.67 -10.91
C ASN A 16 25.51 2.34 -10.92
N SER A 17 25.36 1.75 -9.72
CA SER A 17 24.08 1.21 -9.36
C SER A 17 23.16 2.41 -9.44
N ASP A 18 22.58 2.62 -10.62
CA ASP A 18 21.37 3.42 -10.80
C ASP A 18 20.45 2.98 -9.68
N ALA A 19 20.53 3.78 -8.61
CA ALA A 19 20.05 3.42 -7.31
C ALA A 19 18.56 3.35 -7.49
N LEU A 20 18.07 2.12 -7.55
CA LEU A 20 16.79 1.73 -7.03
C LEU A 20 15.75 2.79 -7.35
N ASN A 21 15.39 2.93 -8.62
CA ASN A 21 13.97 3.10 -8.91
C ASN A 21 13.28 1.77 -8.58
N LEU A 22 13.44 1.33 -7.32
CA LEU A 22 12.47 0.57 -6.58
C LEU A 22 11.30 1.53 -6.43
N LYS A 23 10.64 1.81 -7.55
CA LYS A 23 9.23 2.09 -7.58
C LYS A 23 8.66 0.79 -7.04
N ASN A 24 8.66 0.67 -5.71
CA ASN A 24 7.95 -0.39 -5.03
C ASN A 24 6.61 -0.42 -5.77
N PRO A 25 6.27 -1.52 -6.46
CA PRO A 25 4.91 -1.71 -6.92
C PRO A 25 4.14 -1.89 -5.63
N HIS A 26 3.81 -0.79 -4.97
CA HIS A 26 2.91 -0.82 -3.85
C HIS A 26 1.59 -1.24 -4.46
N ASP A 27 1.26 -2.51 -4.31
CA ASP A 27 -0.02 -3.04 -4.72
C ASP A 27 -1.09 -2.19 -4.04
N THR A 28 -1.86 -1.51 -4.88
CA THR A 28 -2.93 -0.63 -4.46
C THR A 28 -4.21 -1.32 -4.83
N TYR A 29 -5.10 -1.46 -3.85
CA TYR A 29 -6.39 -2.10 -4.01
C TYR A 29 -7.49 -1.10 -3.79
N ASP A 30 -8.38 -0.94 -4.75
CA ASP A 30 -9.59 -0.14 -4.63
C ASP A 30 -10.63 -0.92 -3.80
N VAL A 31 -11.09 -0.30 -2.72
CA VAL A 31 -12.00 -0.91 -1.75
C VAL A 31 -13.41 -0.38 -1.98
N TYR A 32 -14.33 -1.31 -2.20
CA TYR A 32 -15.74 -1.06 -2.45
C TYR A 32 -16.59 -1.69 -1.35
N VAL A 33 -17.64 -0.99 -0.90
CA VAL A 33 -18.64 -1.52 0.03
C VAL A 33 -20.01 -1.45 -0.64
N ASN A 34 -20.61 -2.60 -0.91
CA ASN A 34 -21.85 -2.73 -1.69
C ASN A 34 -21.80 -1.91 -2.99
N GLU A 35 -20.74 -2.13 -3.78
CA GLU A 35 -20.51 -1.47 -5.08
C GLU A 35 -20.19 0.04 -4.99
N GLU A 36 -20.15 0.62 -3.78
CA GLU A 36 -19.73 2.01 -3.58
C GLU A 36 -18.23 2.07 -3.26
N HIS A 37 -17.49 2.87 -4.03
CA HIS A 37 -16.06 3.10 -3.79
C HIS A 37 -15.84 3.95 -2.54
N ILE A 38 -15.12 3.40 -1.56
CA ILE A 38 -14.84 4.07 -0.29
C ILE A 38 -13.45 4.69 -0.30
N GLY A 39 -12.49 4.00 -0.90
CA GLY A 39 -11.11 4.46 -1.02
C GLY A 39 -10.20 3.34 -1.45
N LYS A 40 -8.89 3.55 -1.32
CA LYS A 40 -7.89 2.58 -1.75
C LYS A 40 -6.93 2.23 -0.62
N LYS A 41 -6.63 0.94 -0.50
CA LYS A 41 -5.62 0.43 0.42
C LYS A 41 -4.30 0.31 -0.32
N ILE A 42 -3.27 0.96 0.20
CA ILE A 42 -1.90 0.87 -0.32
C ILE A 42 -1.12 -0.10 0.55
N LEU A 43 -0.61 -1.18 -0.04
CA LEU A 43 0.26 -2.13 0.65
C LEU A 43 1.66 -1.53 0.76
N LEU A 44 1.97 -0.89 1.89
CA LEU A 44 3.27 -0.22 2.12
C LEU A 44 4.40 -1.20 2.42
N THR A 45 4.07 -2.37 2.94
CA THR A 45 5.05 -3.40 3.35
C THR A 45 4.63 -4.77 2.85
N GLN A 46 5.56 -5.74 2.82
CA GLN A 46 5.25 -7.12 2.46
C GLN A 46 4.39 -7.86 3.50
N ALA A 47 4.31 -7.34 4.73
CA ALA A 47 3.40 -7.87 5.75
C ALA A 47 1.98 -7.32 5.60
N ASP A 48 1.79 -6.40 4.66
CA ASP A 48 0.52 -5.77 4.42
C ASP A 48 -0.29 -6.58 3.44
N GLU A 49 -1.50 -6.98 3.84
CA GLU A 49 -2.36 -7.78 2.98
C GLU A 49 -3.73 -7.12 2.87
N ILE A 50 -4.37 -7.27 1.71
CA ILE A 50 -5.75 -6.79 1.53
C ILE A 50 -6.72 -7.52 2.46
N GLU A 51 -6.40 -8.75 2.85
CA GLU A 51 -7.18 -9.57 3.79
C GLU A 51 -7.25 -8.98 5.21
N ASP A 52 -6.27 -8.16 5.60
CA ASP A 52 -6.26 -7.43 6.88
C ASP A 52 -7.47 -6.50 7.03
N VAL A 53 -8.04 -6.04 5.91
CA VAL A 53 -9.31 -5.28 5.91
C VAL A 53 -10.47 -6.16 6.41
N GLY A 54 -10.52 -7.41 5.96
CA GLY A 54 -11.52 -8.38 6.40
C GLY A 54 -11.33 -8.78 7.86
N ASP A 55 -10.08 -8.96 8.30
CA ASP A 55 -9.78 -9.25 9.71
C ASP A 55 -10.16 -8.07 10.63
N PHE A 56 -9.85 -6.84 10.20
CA PHE A 56 -10.25 -5.63 10.90
C PHE A 56 -11.77 -5.51 11.05
N LEU A 57 -12.54 -5.82 10.00
CA LEU A 57 -14.01 -5.84 10.06
C LEU A 57 -14.51 -6.86 11.09
N LYS A 58 -13.93 -8.06 11.12
CA LYS A 58 -14.26 -9.09 12.11
C LYS A 58 -13.90 -8.64 13.52
N ALA A 59 -12.75 -7.99 13.72
CA ALA A 59 -12.33 -7.45 15.00
C ALA A 59 -13.26 -6.33 15.51
N GLN A 60 -13.96 -5.62 14.60
CA GLN A 60 -15.01 -4.66 14.94
C GLN A 60 -16.40 -5.30 15.20
N GLY A 61 -16.49 -6.63 15.15
CA GLY A 61 -17.71 -7.40 15.36
C GLY A 61 -18.62 -7.50 14.13
N ILE A 62 -18.07 -7.29 12.92
CA ILE A 62 -18.81 -7.48 11.67
C ILE A 62 -18.51 -8.90 11.15
N GLU A 63 -19.45 -9.81 11.36
CA GLU A 63 -19.30 -11.22 10.98
C GLU A 63 -20.00 -11.53 9.64
N ASN A 64 -21.06 -10.77 9.31
CA ASN A 64 -21.85 -10.95 8.09
C ASN A 64 -21.34 -10.07 6.94
N VAL A 65 -20.11 -10.35 6.50
CA VAL A 65 -19.49 -9.74 5.32
C VAL A 65 -19.05 -10.80 4.32
N SER A 66 -19.31 -10.54 3.04
CA SER A 66 -18.76 -11.32 1.93
C SER A 66 -17.73 -10.47 1.21
N THR A 67 -16.48 -10.89 1.23
CA THR A 67 -15.38 -10.17 0.59
C THR A 67 -15.00 -10.88 -0.71
N ASN A 68 -14.84 -10.12 -1.79
CA ASN A 68 -14.42 -10.62 -3.09
C ASN A 68 -13.24 -9.79 -3.58
N LEU A 69 -12.13 -10.45 -3.89
CA LEU A 69 -10.95 -9.82 -4.47
C LEU A 69 -10.89 -10.17 -5.96
N ASN A 70 -10.96 -9.16 -6.81
CA ASN A 70 -10.85 -9.28 -8.26
C ASN A 70 -9.74 -8.37 -8.77
N GLY A 71 -8.51 -8.91 -8.83
CA GLY A 71 -7.32 -8.13 -9.18
C GLY A 71 -7.07 -7.04 -8.14
N ASP A 72 -7.09 -5.79 -8.58
CA ASP A 72 -6.99 -4.57 -7.77
C ASP A 72 -8.32 -4.14 -7.12
N HIS A 73 -9.46 -4.77 -7.44
CA HIS A 73 -10.74 -4.42 -6.83
C HIS A 73 -11.07 -5.35 -5.65
N TYR A 74 -11.21 -4.78 -4.45
CA TYR A 74 -11.67 -5.46 -3.25
C TYR A 74 -13.11 -5.05 -2.91
N VAL A 75 -14.07 -5.94 -3.13
CA VAL A 75 -15.50 -5.69 -2.95
C VAL A 75 -16.01 -6.37 -1.69
N ILE A 76 -16.52 -5.58 -0.75
CA ILE A 76 -17.13 -6.04 0.49
C ILE A 76 -18.65 -5.91 0.33
N LYS A 77 -19.38 -7.01 0.45
CA LYS A 77 -20.84 -7.06 0.48
C LYS A 77 -21.32 -7.31 1.90
N THR A 78 -22.27 -6.53 2.36
CA THR A 78 -22.77 -6.60 3.74
C THR A 78 -24.15 -5.97 3.84
N ASP A 79 -24.95 -6.40 4.82
CA ASP A 79 -26.23 -5.76 5.12
C ASP A 79 -26.01 -4.41 5.86
N GLU A 80 -24.96 -4.32 6.67
CA GLU A 80 -24.62 -3.14 7.47
C GLU A 80 -23.75 -2.12 6.70
N ALA A 81 -24.17 -1.76 5.49
CA ALA A 81 -23.38 -0.94 4.55
C ALA A 81 -22.78 0.31 5.20
N GLN A 82 -23.60 1.13 5.87
CA GLN A 82 -23.16 2.39 6.47
C GLN A 82 -22.13 2.20 7.57
N ARG A 83 -22.30 1.17 8.41
CA ARG A 83 -21.40 0.87 9.51
C ARG A 83 -20.04 0.43 8.97
N VAL A 84 -20.05 -0.50 8.01
CA VAL A 84 -18.83 -0.97 7.36
C VAL A 84 -18.12 0.16 6.62
N LYS A 85 -18.83 1.01 5.88
CA LYS A 85 -18.25 2.20 5.24
C LYS A 85 -17.50 3.09 6.22
N ASN A 86 -18.11 3.38 7.38
CA ASN A 86 -17.51 4.24 8.39
C ASN A 86 -16.26 3.62 9.04
N ILE A 87 -16.29 2.30 9.27
CA ILE A 87 -15.16 1.53 9.78
C ILE A 87 -14.00 1.52 8.76
N ILE A 88 -14.29 1.24 7.50
CA ILE A 88 -13.31 1.20 6.40
C ILE A 88 -12.72 2.59 6.15
N ASP A 89 -13.55 3.64 6.13
CA ASP A 89 -13.08 5.03 6.00
C ASP A 89 -12.11 5.39 7.13
N ALA A 90 -12.44 5.06 8.38
CA ALA A 90 -11.55 5.28 9.51
C ALA A 90 -10.25 4.47 9.40
N TYR A 91 -10.33 3.22 8.97
CA TYR A 91 -9.17 2.36 8.74
C TYR A 91 -8.23 2.93 7.67
N LEU A 92 -8.79 3.36 6.53
CA LEU A 92 -8.02 3.93 5.43
C LEU A 92 -7.40 5.29 5.77
N LYS A 93 -8.03 6.07 6.65
CA LYS A 93 -7.49 7.35 7.14
C LYS A 93 -6.39 7.21 8.19
N ASN A 94 -6.35 6.10 8.92
CA ASN A 94 -5.43 5.90 10.04
C ASN A 94 -4.09 5.26 9.60
N ARG A 95 -3.76 5.32 8.31
CA ARG A 95 -2.67 4.60 7.67
C ARG A 95 -1.90 5.51 6.73
#